data_AF-A0A7C5L1T0-F1
#
_entry.id   AF-A0A7C5L1T0-F1
#
_cell.length_a   1.000
_cell.length_b   1.000
_cell.length_c   1.000
_cell.angle_alpha   90.00
_cell.angle_beta   90.00
_cell.angle_gamma   90.00
#
_symmetry.space_group_name_H-M   'P 1'
#
loop_
_entity.id
_entity.type
_entity.pdbx_description
1 polymer ?
#
loop_
_entity_poly.entity_id
_entity_poly.type
_entity_poly.pdbx_seq_one_letter_code
_entity_poly.pdbx_strand_id
1 'polypeptide(L)' 'MKGAMGNMMKQAQKMQEDMQKAQAEIANMEVEGQAGGGMVKVVMNGRHELRRVNID' A
#
# COMPACT_ATOMS: atom_id res chain seq x y z
N MET A 1 -0.80 -18.72 33.14
CA MET A 1 -1.23 -17.38 32.65
C MET A 1 -0.08 -16.45 32.23
N LYS A 2 1.12 -16.45 32.85
CA LYS A 2 2.26 -15.60 32.43
C LYS A 2 2.87 -15.92 31.04
N GLY A 3 2.82 -17.16 30.56
CA GLY A 3 3.34 -17.55 29.23
C GLY A 3 2.42 -17.19 28.05
N ALA A 4 1.10 -17.19 28.26
CA ALA A 4 0.12 -16.85 27.22
C ALA A 4 0.18 -15.34 26.86
N MET A 5 0.37 -14.49 27.88
CA MET A 5 0.47 -13.04 27.69
C MET A 5 1.77 -12.63 26.98
N GLY A 6 2.88 -13.33 27.23
CA GLY A 6 4.15 -13.09 26.53
C GLY A 6 4.11 -13.46 25.03
N ASN A 7 3.42 -14.55 24.68
CA ASN A 7 3.21 -14.93 23.29
C ASN A 7 2.26 -13.98 22.56
N MET A 8 1.22 -13.51 23.25
CA MET A 8 0.28 -12.52 22.70
C MET A 8 0.97 -11.17 22.41
N MET A 9 1.83 -10.68 23.31
CA MET A 9 2.59 -9.45 23.08
C MET A 9 3.54 -9.56 21.89
N LYS A 10 4.22 -10.70 21.72
CA LYS A 10 5.08 -10.93 20.53
C LYS A 10 4.29 -10.97 19.23
N GLN A 11 3.12 -11.62 19.23
CA GLN A 11 2.24 -11.63 18.06
C GLN A 11 1.69 -10.24 17.74
N ALA A 12 1.31 -9.45 18.76
CA ALA A 12 0.86 -8.08 18.58
C ALA A 12 1.96 -7.17 18.03
N GLN A 13 3.20 -7.30 18.51
CA GLN A 13 4.36 -6.57 17.98
C GLN A 13 4.60 -6.91 16.50
N LYS A 14 4.58 -8.20 16.16
CA LYS A 14 4.72 -8.63 14.76
C LYS A 14 3.60 -8.09 13.88
N MET A 15 2.34 -8.15 14.34
CA MET A 15 1.20 -7.60 13.61
C MET A 15 1.36 -6.09 13.39
N GLN A 16 1.85 -5.35 14.38
CA GLN A 16 2.08 -3.92 14.26
C GLN A 16 3.15 -3.60 13.20
N GLU A 17 4.26 -4.34 13.19
CA GLU A 17 5.32 -4.21 12.19
C GLU A 17 4.83 -4.58 10.78
N ASP A 18 4.13 -5.72 10.66
CA ASP A 18 3.54 -6.17 9.39
C ASP A 18 2.53 -5.14 8.84
N MET A 19 1.72 -4.53 9.72
CA MET A 19 0.76 -3.48 9.32
C MET A 19 1.46 -2.21 8.85
N GLN A 20 2.50 -1.76 9.54
CA GLN A 20 3.30 -0.60 9.11
C GLN A 20 3.96 -0.84 7.76
N LYS A 21 4.51 -2.04 7.56
CA LYS A 21 5.11 -2.45 6.29
C LYS A 21 4.07 -2.49 5.16
N ALA A 22 2.92 -3.11 5.40
CA ALA A 22 1.83 -3.17 4.42
C ALA A 22 1.35 -1.77 4.03
N GLN A 23 1.20 -0.86 4.99
CA GLN A 23 0.84 0.54 4.70
C GLN A 23 1.89 1.22 3.83
N ALA A 24 3.18 1.01 4.09
CA ALA A 24 4.26 1.57 3.28
C ALA A 24 4.29 0.99 1.86
N GLU A 25 4.03 -0.31 1.70
CA GLU A 25 3.95 -0.96 0.39
C GLU A 25 2.76 -0.44 -0.42
N ILE A 26 1.56 -0.36 0.18
CA ILE A 26 0.37 0.20 -0.47
C ILE A 26 0.63 1.64 -0.92
N ALA A 27 1.27 2.44 -0.08
CA ALA A 27 1.56 3.83 -0.38
C ALA A 27 2.49 4.01 -1.60
N ASN A 28 3.37 3.05 -1.86
CA ASN A 28 4.30 3.06 -2.99
C ASN A 28 3.81 2.29 -4.22
N MET A 29 2.79 1.44 -4.05
CA MET A 29 2.20 0.68 -5.14
C MET A 29 1.63 1.62 -6.20
N GLU A 30 1.93 1.36 -7.47
CA GLU A 30 1.42 2.12 -8.59
C GLU A 30 0.19 1.45 -9.20
N VAL A 31 -0.78 2.27 -9.61
CA VAL A 31 -2.00 1.87 -10.33
C VAL A 31 -2.13 2.70 -11.61
N GLU A 32 -2.55 2.05 -12.69
CA GLU A 32 -2.81 2.70 -13.98
C GLU A 32 -4.31 2.84 -14.20
N GLY A 33 -4.76 4.07 -14.46
CA GLY A 33 -6.11 4.38 -14.90
C GLY A 33 -6.10 4.85 -16.35
N GLN A 34 -7.16 4.54 -17.09
CA GLN A 34 -7.31 4.97 -18.48
C GLN A 34 -8.69 5.57 -18.76
N ALA A 35 -8.74 6.52 -19.70
CA ALA A 35 -9.97 7.14 -20.18
C ALA A 35 -9.92 7.35 -21.70
N GLY A 36 -11.08 7.66 -22.30
CA GLY A 36 -11.17 7.94 -23.74
C GLY A 36 -10.75 6.77 -24.63
N GLY A 37 -11.06 5.54 -24.24
CA GLY A 37 -10.64 4.35 -25.00
C GLY A 37 -9.14 4.03 -24.93
N GLY A 38 -8.42 4.63 -23.97
CA GLY A 38 -6.98 4.45 -23.80
C GLY A 38 -6.14 5.65 -24.27
N MET A 39 -6.76 6.70 -24.83
CA MET A 39 -6.08 7.93 -25.25
C MET A 39 -5.49 8.72 -24.09
N VAL A 40 -6.03 8.56 -22.88
CA VAL A 40 -5.47 9.16 -21.66
C VAL A 40 -5.12 8.03 -20.71
N LYS A 41 -3.84 7.95 -20.32
CA LYS A 41 -3.34 7.01 -19.32
C LYS A 41 -2.65 7.76 -18.19
N VAL A 42 -2.98 7.40 -16.96
CA VAL A 42 -2.44 8.03 -15.75
C VAL A 42 -1.94 6.95 -14.81
N VAL A 43 -0.71 7.11 -14.32
CA VAL A 43 -0.13 6.27 -13.27
C VAL A 43 -0.09 7.08 -11.98
N MET A 44 -0.67 6.54 -10.91
CA MET A 44 -0.68 7.14 -9.57
C MET A 44 -0.24 6.10 -8.54
N ASN A 45 0.27 6.54 -7.38
CA ASN A 45 0.50 5.63 -6.26
C ASN A 45 -0.65 5.65 -5.24
N GLY A 46 -0.58 4.76 -4.24
CA GLY A 46 -1.54 4.70 -3.13
C GLY A 46 -1.58 5.94 -2.22
N ARG A 47 -0.67 6.91 -2.40
CA ARG A 47 -0.74 8.25 -1.78
C ARG A 47 -1.45 9.29 -2.64
N HIS A 48 -1.99 8.87 -3.78
CA HIS A 48 -2.55 9.73 -4.82
C HIS A 48 -1.53 10.70 -5.44
N GLU A 49 -0.24 10.39 -5.37
CA GLU A 49 0.78 11.13 -6.10
C GLU A 49 0.76 10.69 -7.56
N LEU A 50 0.67 11.67 -8.46
CA LEU A 50 0.67 11.46 -9.90
C LEU A 50 2.10 11.24 -10.39
N ARG A 51 2.37 10.06 -10.97
CA ARG A 51 3.70 9.63 -11.41
C ARG A 51 3.92 9.87 -12.89
N ARG A 52 2.90 9.60 -13.70
CA ARG A 52 2.97 9.72 -15.16
C ARG A 52 1.61 10.05 -15.74
N VAL A 53 1.62 10.89 -16.76
CA VAL A 53 0.47 11.13 -17.66
C VAL A 53 0.95 10.91 -19.08
N ASN A 54 0.18 10.15 -19.85
CA ASN A 54 0.36 9.98 -21.27
C ASN A 54 -0.95 10.32 -21.97
N ILE A 55 -0.85 11.13 -23.03
CA ILE A 55 -1.96 11.59 -23.85
C ILE A 55 -1.48 11.43 -25.31
N ASP A 56 -2.25 10.69 -26.10
CA ASP A 56 -2.05 10.51 -27.55
C ASP A 56 -2.67 11.66 -28.36
#